data_AF-A0A5C1AG51-F1
#
_entry.id   AF-A0A5C1AG51-F1
#
_cell.length_a   1.000
_cell.length_b   1.000
_cell.length_c   1.000
_cell.angle_alpha   90.00
_cell.angle_beta   90.00
_cell.angle_gamma   90.00
#
_symmetry.space_group_name_H-M   'P 1'
#
loop_
_entity.id
_entity.type
_entity.pdbx_description
1 polymer ?
#
loop_
_entity_poly.entity_id
_entity_poly.type
_entity_poly.pdbx_seq_one_letter_code
_entity_poly.pdbx_strand_id
1 'polypeptide(L)'
;MAVDCDRHIREIVRDEALTRGLGDEEARMLVEWVVDWAELLAEAARNDDDANELINRLRRRGRAIGRFVKLWCDFDISDRNGATQLAASERFAWPLPNNEVDPPDLMQHILTWENEHTVE
;
A
#
# COMPACT_ATOMS: atom_id res chain seq x y z
N MET A 1 0.02 -27.64 -6.37
CA MET A 1 0.72 -27.31 -5.12
C MET A 1 -0.07 -26.20 -4.48
N ALA A 2 -0.41 -26.31 -3.19
CA ALA A 2 -1.13 -25.24 -2.50
C ALA A 2 -0.12 -24.12 -2.20
N VAL A 3 -0.45 -22.89 -2.59
CA VAL A 3 0.37 -21.72 -2.31
C VAL A 3 0.49 -21.53 -0.80
N ASP A 4 1.73 -21.34 -0.32
CA ASP A 4 2.02 -21.17 1.11
C ASP A 4 1.66 -19.74 1.57
N CYS A 5 0.36 -19.50 1.72
CA CYS A 5 -0.20 -18.20 2.10
C CYS A 5 0.32 -17.73 3.49
N ASP A 6 0.44 -18.65 4.44
CA ASP A 6 0.88 -18.36 5.81
C ASP A 6 2.32 -17.81 5.85
N ARG A 7 3.22 -18.33 5.00
CA ARG A 7 4.56 -17.76 4.83
C ARG A 7 4.51 -16.30 4.36
N HIS A 8 3.64 -15.99 3.39
CA HIS A 8 3.53 -14.65 2.82
C HIS A 8 3.00 -13.62 3.81
N ILE A 9 1.95 -13.98 4.57
CA ILE A 9 1.40 -13.12 5.61
C ILE A 9 2.47 -12.79 6.66
N ARG A 10 3.24 -13.78 7.11
CA ARG A 10 4.34 -13.55 8.06
C ARG A 10 5.40 -12.60 7.53
N GLU A 11 5.73 -12.67 6.24
CA GLU A 11 6.69 -11.76 5.62
C GLU A 11 6.17 -10.33 5.48
N ILE A 12 4.87 -10.16 5.20
CA ILE A 12 4.20 -8.86 5.12
C ILE A 12 4.18 -8.21 6.51
N VAL A 13 3.76 -8.94 7.54
CA VAL A 13 3.68 -8.42 8.92
C VAL A 13 5.06 -8.03 9.47
N ARG A 14 6.13 -8.72 9.03
CA ARG A 14 7.52 -8.39 9.39
C ARG A 14 8.13 -7.27 8.55
N ASP A 15 7.42 -6.77 7.55
CA ASP A 15 7.91 -5.73 6.67
C ASP A 15 7.80 -4.36 7.33
N GLU A 16 8.78 -4.02 8.17
CA GLU A 16 8.83 -2.72 8.85
C GLU A 16 8.80 -1.54 7.87
N ALA A 17 9.22 -1.73 6.61
CA ALA A 17 9.17 -0.68 5.60
C ALA A 17 7.73 -0.32 5.19
N LEU A 18 6.75 -1.20 5.45
CA LEU A 18 5.34 -0.95 5.15
C LEU A 18 4.73 0.08 6.12
N THR A 19 5.12 0.02 7.40
CA THR A 19 4.52 0.83 8.48
C THR A 19 5.43 1.98 8.95
N ARG A 20 6.68 2.06 8.47
CA ARG A 20 7.66 3.03 8.94
C ARG A 20 7.22 4.48 8.78
N GLY A 21 6.96 5.13 9.92
CA GLY A 21 6.62 6.55 9.99
C GLY A 21 5.16 6.86 9.71
N LEU A 22 4.30 5.85 9.67
CA LEU A 22 2.85 5.99 9.77
C LEU A 22 2.44 6.04 11.25
N GLY A 23 1.26 6.61 11.53
CA GLY A 23 0.59 6.41 12.81
C GLY A 23 0.03 5.00 12.92
N ASP A 24 -0.38 4.62 14.13
CA ASP A 24 -0.87 3.26 14.42
C ASP A 24 -2.12 2.90 13.60
N GLU A 25 -2.98 3.89 13.34
CA GLU A 25 -4.22 3.68 12.60
C GLU A 25 -3.95 3.42 11.12
N GLU A 26 -3.15 4.27 10.47
CA GLU A 26 -2.80 4.14 9.05
C GLU A 26 -1.94 2.91 8.80
N ALA A 27 -1.02 2.60 9.73
CA ALA A 27 -0.21 1.39 9.68
C ALA A 27 -1.09 0.13 9.70
N ARG A 28 -2.09 0.09 10.60
CA ARG A 28 -3.04 -1.02 10.68
C ARG A 28 -3.85 -1.15 9.39
N MET A 29 -4.41 -0.06 8.89
CA MET A 29 -5.22 -0.07 7.66
C MET A 29 -4.42 -0.58 6.45
N LEU A 30 -3.17 -0.13 6.31
CA LEU A 30 -2.31 -0.56 5.22
C LEU A 30 -1.91 -2.04 5.35
N VAL A 31 -1.60 -2.51 6.57
CA VAL A 31 -1.29 -3.93 6.81
C VAL A 31 -2.49 -4.81 6.50
N GLU A 32 -3.69 -4.46 7.00
CA GLU A 32 -4.94 -5.17 6.72
C GLU A 32 -5.17 -5.28 5.21
N TRP A 33 -5.09 -4.15 4.49
CA TRP A 33 -5.25 -4.13 3.05
C TRP A 33 -4.23 -5.01 2.30
N VAL A 34 -2.95 -4.97 2.68
CA VAL A 34 -1.93 -5.82 2.03
C VAL A 34 -2.14 -7.30 2.35
N VAL A 35 -2.58 -7.65 3.56
CA VAL A 35 -2.87 -9.04 3.93
C VAL A 35 -4.06 -9.57 3.13
N ASP A 36 -5.17 -8.84 3.12
CA ASP A 36 -6.39 -9.23 2.39
C ASP A 36 -6.09 -9.46 0.89
N TRP A 37 -5.35 -8.54 0.27
CA TRP A 37 -4.94 -8.70 -1.13
C TRP A 37 -3.94 -9.82 -1.35
N ALA A 38 -3.03 -10.07 -0.40
CA ALA A 38 -2.07 -11.16 -0.52
C ALA A 38 -2.77 -12.53 -0.48
N GLU A 39 -3.81 -12.67 0.35
CA GLU A 39 -4.65 -13.87 0.38
C GLU A 39 -5.34 -14.10 -0.97
N LEU A 40 -6.01 -13.07 -1.51
CA LEU A 40 -6.68 -13.16 -2.81
C LEU A 40 -5.71 -13.48 -3.97
N LEU A 41 -4.53 -12.86 -3.98
CA LEU A 41 -3.51 -13.11 -5.00
C LEU A 41 -2.91 -14.52 -4.87
N ALA A 42 -2.70 -15.01 -3.65
CA ALA A 42 -2.22 -16.37 -3.41
C ALA A 42 -3.24 -17.41 -3.87
N GLU A 43 -4.54 -17.17 -3.65
CA GLU A 43 -5.62 -18.05 -4.14
C GLU A 43 -5.75 -18.03 -5.67
N ALA A 44 -5.55 -16.88 -6.30
CA ALA A 44 -5.65 -16.73 -7.76
C ALA A 44 -4.39 -17.17 -8.52
N ALA A 45 -3.25 -17.32 -7.84
CA ALA A 45 -1.97 -17.65 -8.46
C ALA A 45 -1.92 -19.08 -9.03
N ARG A 46 -1.19 -19.25 -10.13
CA ARG A 46 -1.05 -20.55 -10.79
C ARG A 46 -0.06 -21.49 -10.08
N ASN A 47 0.90 -20.93 -9.36
CA ASN A 47 1.95 -21.61 -8.61
C ASN A 47 2.62 -20.65 -7.63
N ASP A 48 3.51 -21.18 -6.80
CA ASP A 48 4.19 -20.40 -5.74
C ASP A 48 5.04 -19.25 -6.30
N ASP A 49 5.67 -19.41 -7.46
CA ASP A 49 6.49 -18.36 -8.07
C ASP A 49 5.62 -17.19 -8.57
N ASP A 50 4.47 -17.50 -9.19
CA ASP A 50 3.46 -16.54 -9.63
C ASP A 50 2.90 -15.77 -8.42
N ALA A 51 2.58 -16.47 -7.32
CA ALA A 51 2.15 -15.85 -6.06
C ALA A 51 3.23 -14.92 -5.46
N ASN A 52 4.49 -15.38 -5.44
CA ASN A 52 5.63 -14.58 -4.95
C ASN A 52 5.75 -13.27 -5.74
N GLU A 53 5.62 -13.32 -7.07
CA GLU A 53 5.71 -12.13 -7.91
C GLU A 53 4.58 -11.15 -7.64
N LEU A 54 3.34 -11.63 -7.57
CA LEU A 54 2.15 -10.82 -7.31
C LEU A 54 2.23 -10.14 -5.93
N ILE A 55 2.57 -10.91 -4.89
CA ILE A 55 2.68 -10.40 -3.52
C ILE A 55 3.86 -9.43 -3.39
N ASN A 56 4.99 -9.66 -4.07
CA ASN A 56 6.09 -8.70 -4.07
C ASN A 56 5.73 -7.37 -4.75
N ARG A 57 4.90 -7.40 -5.81
CA ARG A 57 4.38 -6.18 -6.43
C ARG A 57 3.43 -5.45 -5.49
N LEU A 58 2.52 -6.19 -4.83
CA LEU A 58 1.61 -5.64 -3.82
C LEU A 58 2.38 -4.97 -2.68
N ARG A 59 3.42 -5.62 -2.13
CA ARG A 59 4.25 -5.04 -1.06
C ARG A 59 4.94 -3.75 -1.49
N ARG A 60 5.49 -3.70 -2.70
CA ARG A 60 6.09 -2.47 -3.24
C ARG A 60 5.07 -1.35 -3.36
N ARG A 61 3.86 -1.66 -3.86
CA ARG A 61 2.75 -0.72 -3.97
C ARG A 61 2.32 -0.20 -2.59
N GLY A 62 2.13 -1.10 -1.62
CA GLY A 62 1.78 -0.74 -0.24
C GLY A 62 2.84 0.16 0.42
N ARG A 63 4.13 -0.15 0.26
CA ARG A 63 5.22 0.72 0.76
C ARG A 63 5.19 2.11 0.13
N ALA A 64 4.88 2.20 -1.17
CA ALA A 64 4.79 3.47 -1.87
C ALA A 64 3.58 4.29 -1.40
N ILE A 65 2.43 3.65 -1.15
CA ILE A 65 1.24 4.26 -0.54
C ILE A 65 1.57 4.80 0.86
N GLY A 66 2.13 3.97 1.74
CA GLY A 66 2.50 4.40 3.09
C GLY A 66 3.47 5.58 3.09
N ARG A 67 4.48 5.55 2.21
CA ARG A 67 5.41 6.68 2.05
C ARG A 67 4.72 7.94 1.53
N PHE A 68 3.75 7.80 0.63
CA PHE A 68 2.97 8.94 0.13
C PHE A 68 2.16 9.58 1.26
N VAL A 69 1.38 8.79 2.02
CA VAL A 69 0.55 9.29 3.12
C VAL A 69 1.41 10.02 4.14
N LYS A 70 2.56 9.43 4.51
CA LYS A 70 3.53 10.09 5.40
C LYS A 70 3.98 11.46 4.87
N LEU A 71 4.50 11.50 3.64
CA LEU A 71 5.01 12.74 3.04
C LEU A 71 3.91 13.80 2.84
N TRP A 72 2.68 13.37 2.59
CA TRP A 72 1.57 14.28 2.36
C TRP A 72 1.08 14.95 3.64
N CYS A 73 1.05 14.18 4.73
CA CYS A 73 0.54 14.60 6.03
C CYS A 73 1.61 15.19 6.97
N ASP A 74 2.89 15.15 6.59
CA ASP A 74 3.94 15.92 7.24
C ASP A 74 3.68 17.45 7.07
N PHE A 75 4.01 18.23 8.10
CA PHE A 75 3.67 19.66 8.18
C PHE A 75 4.50 20.57 7.24
N ASP A 76 5.57 20.06 6.60
CA ASP A 76 6.42 20.84 5.70
C ASP A 76 5.91 20.80 4.25
N ILE A 77 5.85 21.98 3.61
CA ILE A 77 5.46 22.11 2.19
C ILE A 77 6.41 21.34 1.27
N SER A 78 7.68 21.21 1.66
CA SER A 78 8.70 20.44 0.92
C SER A 78 8.36 18.95 0.86
N ASP A 79 7.73 18.41 1.89
CA ASP A 79 7.34 17.00 1.97
C ASP A 79 6.14 16.71 1.05
N ARG A 80 5.19 17.66 0.91
CA ARG A 80 4.09 17.55 -0.07
C ARG A 80 4.59 17.54 -1.53
N ASN A 81 5.63 18.31 -1.84
CA ASN A 81 6.27 18.25 -3.16
C ASN A 81 6.92 16.88 -3.39
N GLY A 82 7.55 16.31 -2.35
CA GLY A 82 8.07 14.94 -2.37
C GLY A 82 6.97 13.90 -2.60
N ALA A 83 5.82 14.03 -1.95
CA ALA A 83 4.66 13.17 -2.16
C ALA A 83 4.14 13.24 -3.60
N THR A 84 4.10 14.44 -4.19
CA THR A 84 3.67 14.65 -5.58
C THR A 84 4.65 14.01 -6.57
N GLN A 85 5.96 14.15 -6.35
CA GLN A 85 6.98 13.50 -7.17
C GLN A 85 6.93 11.98 -7.06
N LEU A 86 6.69 11.46 -5.85
CA LEU A 86 6.48 10.04 -5.62
C LEU A 86 5.26 9.54 -6.40
N ALA A 87 4.13 10.26 -6.33
CA ALA A 87 2.93 9.91 -7.07
C ALA A 87 3.14 9.87 -8.59
N ALA A 88 3.87 10.84 -9.14
CA ALA A 88 4.23 10.83 -10.55
C ALA A 88 5.15 9.64 -10.92
N SER A 89 6.13 9.33 -10.08
CA SER A 89 7.11 8.25 -10.31
C SER A 89 6.46 6.86 -10.23
N GLU A 90 5.58 6.67 -9.26
CA GLU A 90 4.82 5.43 -9.03
C GLU A 90 3.55 5.34 -9.89
N ARG A 91 3.30 6.38 -10.72
CA ARG A 91 2.14 6.51 -11.60
C ARG A 91 0.83 6.26 -10.85
N PHE A 92 0.68 6.89 -9.69
CA PHE A 92 -0.58 6.88 -8.96
C PHE A 92 -1.66 7.57 -9.78
N ALA A 93 -2.80 6.90 -9.94
CA ALA A 93 -3.91 7.36 -10.75
C ALA A 93 -5.09 7.88 -9.90
N TRP A 94 -5.03 7.69 -8.58
CA TRP A 94 -6.00 8.30 -7.68
C TRP A 94 -5.89 9.84 -7.72
N PRO A 95 -7.01 10.56 -7.56
CA PRO A 95 -6.99 12.02 -7.50
C PRO A 95 -6.20 12.49 -6.27
N LEU A 96 -5.24 13.39 -6.47
CA LEU A 96 -4.51 13.99 -5.35
C LEU A 96 -5.44 14.94 -4.58
N PRO A 97 -5.42 14.93 -3.24
CA PRO A 97 -6.24 15.84 -2.45
C PRO A 97 -5.78 17.29 -2.66
N ASN A 98 -6.75 18.22 -2.66
CA ASN A 98 -6.50 19.65 -2.91
C ASN A 98 -6.40 20.47 -1.61
N ASN A 99 -6.62 19.83 -0.46
CA ASN A 99 -6.68 20.42 0.87
C ASN A 99 -5.88 19.57 1.86
N GLU A 100 -5.72 20.09 3.08
CA GLU A 100 -5.24 19.30 4.20
C GLU A 100 -6.27 18.22 4.52
N VAL A 101 -5.80 17.00 4.70
CA VAL A 101 -6.59 15.80 4.98
C VAL A 101 -5.87 15.04 6.09
N ASP A 102 -6.64 14.56 7.07
CA ASP A 102 -6.09 13.73 8.14
C ASP A 102 -5.51 12.43 7.57
N PRO A 103 -4.36 11.95 8.06
CA PRO A 103 -3.69 10.80 7.47
C PRO A 103 -4.52 9.50 7.43
N PRO A 104 -5.39 9.17 8.41
CA PRO A 104 -6.30 8.02 8.30
C PRO A 104 -7.31 8.17 7.16
N ASP A 105 -7.89 9.36 6.99
CA ASP A 105 -8.86 9.64 5.91
C ASP A 105 -8.19 9.55 4.54
N LEU A 106 -6.96 10.07 4.43
CA LEU A 106 -6.16 9.97 3.21
C LEU A 106 -5.83 8.51 2.87
N MET A 107 -5.39 7.73 3.86
CA MET A 107 -5.15 6.29 3.70
C MET A 107 -6.42 5.58 3.25
N GLN A 108 -7.55 5.82 3.92
CA GLN A 108 -8.84 5.21 3.56
C GLN A 108 -9.23 5.51 2.12
N HIS A 109 -9.09 6.78 1.69
CA HIS A 109 -9.45 7.20 0.36
C HIS A 109 -8.61 6.49 -0.71
N ILE A 110 -7.30 6.40 -0.50
CA ILE A 110 -6.37 5.73 -1.43
C ILE A 110 -6.70 4.24 -1.52
N LEU A 111 -6.83 3.55 -0.39
CA LEU A 111 -7.09 2.10 -0.37
C LEU A 111 -8.46 1.75 -0.97
N THR A 112 -9.47 2.60 -0.75
CA THR A 112 -10.79 2.46 -1.38
C THR A 112 -10.68 2.60 -2.90
N TRP A 113 -9.97 3.62 -3.38
CA TRP A 113 -9.77 3.83 -4.81
C TRP A 113 -9.03 2.66 -5.46
N GLU A 114 -7.95 2.17 -4.81
CA GLU A 114 -7.19 1.01 -5.31
C GLU A 114 -8.11 -0.20 -5.45
N ASN A 115 -8.95 -0.52 -4.44
CA ASN A 115 -9.89 -1.64 -4.52
C ASN A 115 -10.88 -1.54 -5.70
N GLU A 116 -11.32 -0.33 -6.04
CA GLU A 116 -12.25 -0.09 -7.15
C GLU A 116 -11.57 -0.18 -8.54
N HIS A 117 -10.26 0.06 -8.62
CA HIS A 117 -9.52 0.20 -9.88
C HIS A 117 -8.42 -0.84 -10.09
N THR A 118 -8.24 -1.81 -9.18
CA THR A 118 -7.31 -2.94 -9.32
C THR A 118 -7.70 -3.98 -10.39
N VAL A 119 -8.61 -3.63 -11.30
CA VAL A 119 -9.14 -4.49 -12.37
C VAL A 119 -8.77 -3.94 -13.76
N GLU A 120 -7.51 -3.58 -13.99
CA GLU A 120 -6.97 -3.29 -15.33
C GLU A 120 -5.56 -3.87 -15.54
#